data_AF-A0A660VNV9-F1
#
_entry.id   AF-A0A660VNV9-F1
#
_cell.length_a   1.000
_cell.length_b   1.000
_cell.length_c   1.000
_cell.angle_alpha   90.00
_cell.angle_beta   90.00
_cell.angle_gamma   90.00
#
_symmetry.space_group_name_H-M   'P 1'
#
loop_
_entity.id
_entity.type
_entity.pdbx_description
1 polymer ?
#
loop_
_entity_poly.entity_id
_entity_poly.type
_entity_poly.pdbx_seq_one_letter_code
_entity_poly.pdbx_strand_id
1 'polypeptide(L)'
;MTTFLISLALTVLCLGAVVITGRAGKRGAHYALVMAALTSLCWAIYEARIVGEGLVFEGAASSVRTVHFVAVAVVFLSLPLLALSGVRLHRVESEARRSLHRKLALTFLVAVIATCVLGTAMTLMATPLEPLHG
;
A
#
# COMPACT_ATOMS: atom_id res chain seq x y z
N MET A 1 10.53 8.23 -12.25
CA MET A 1 11.13 7.60 -11.06
C MET A 1 11.00 8.47 -9.81
N THR A 2 11.44 9.73 -9.84
CA THR A 2 11.42 10.62 -8.66
C THR A 2 10.02 10.88 -8.11
N THR A 3 9.03 11.15 -8.98
CA THR A 3 7.64 11.38 -8.55
C THR A 3 7.02 10.14 -7.92
N PHE A 4 7.22 8.97 -8.55
CA PHE A 4 6.82 7.67 -8.00
C PHE A 4 7.36 7.42 -6.57
N LEU A 5 8.65 7.64 -6.34
CA LEU A 5 9.24 7.46 -5.01
C LEU A 5 8.67 8.44 -3.98
N ILE A 6 8.40 9.69 -4.38
CA ILE A 6 7.75 10.68 -3.52
C ILE A 6 6.33 10.24 -3.15
N SER A 7 5.53 9.81 -4.13
CA SER A 7 4.17 9.34 -3.90
C SER A 7 4.12 8.05 -3.08
N LEU A 8 5.08 7.16 -3.26
CA LEU A 8 5.25 5.96 -2.42
C LEU A 8 5.57 6.35 -0.97
N ALA A 9 6.53 7.24 -0.76
CA ALA A 9 6.90 7.73 0.56
C ALA A 9 5.72 8.44 1.25
N LEU A 10 5.00 9.30 0.52
CA LEU A 10 3.81 9.98 1.01
C LEU A 10 2.74 8.98 1.45
N THR A 11 2.50 7.94 0.66
CA THR A 11 1.54 6.88 1.01
C THR A 11 1.91 6.20 2.33
N VAL A 12 3.18 5.83 2.51
CA VAL A 12 3.67 5.19 3.75
C VAL A 12 3.54 6.15 4.94
N LEU A 13 3.89 7.43 4.78
CA LEU A 13 3.74 8.44 5.81
C LEU A 13 2.27 8.64 6.21
N CYS A 14 1.37 8.73 5.24
CA CYS A 14 -0.07 8.82 5.49
C CYS A 14 -0.58 7.59 6.26
N LEU A 15 -0.18 6.38 5.88
CA LEU A 15 -0.56 5.16 6.60
C LEU A 15 -0.02 5.10 8.04
N GLY A 16 1.23 5.56 8.26
CA GLY A 16 1.77 5.73 9.60
C GLY A 16 0.94 6.71 10.44
N ALA A 17 0.57 7.85 9.85
CA ALA A 17 -0.27 8.85 10.50
C ALA A 17 -1.70 8.31 10.80
N VAL A 18 -2.27 7.49 9.92
CA VAL A 18 -3.55 6.79 10.15
C VAL A 18 -3.49 5.94 11.42
N VAL A 19 -2.42 5.17 11.61
CA VAL A 19 -2.23 4.35 12.82
C VAL A 19 -2.08 5.24 14.06
N ILE A 20 -1.28 6.30 14.01
CA ILE A 20 -1.07 7.23 15.13
C ILE A 20 -2.39 7.89 15.54
N THR A 21 -3.11 8.48 14.59
CA THR A 21 -4.38 9.16 14.84
C THR A 21 -5.49 8.20 15.29
N GLY A 22 -5.50 6.97 14.77
CA GLY A 22 -6.38 5.89 15.23
C GLY A 22 -6.13 5.51 16.68
N ARG A 23 -4.86 5.36 17.09
CA ARG A 23 -4.48 5.09 18.50
C ARG A 23 -4.81 6.25 19.43
N ALA A 24 -4.70 7.48 18.95
CA ALA A 24 -5.05 8.68 19.71
C ALA A 24 -6.57 8.93 19.81
N GLY A 25 -7.41 8.08 19.19
CA GLY A 25 -8.87 8.25 19.20
C GLY A 25 -9.38 9.46 18.40
N LYS A 26 -8.53 10.11 17.59
CA LYS A 26 -8.87 11.31 16.80
C LYS A 26 -9.64 10.93 15.53
N ARG A 27 -10.90 10.51 15.68
CA ARG A 27 -11.73 9.92 14.61
C ARG A 27 -11.80 10.76 13.33
N GLY A 28 -12.05 12.08 13.44
CA GLY A 28 -12.13 12.96 12.26
C GLY A 28 -10.82 13.03 11.47
N ALA A 29 -9.70 13.26 12.17
CA ALA A 29 -8.38 13.26 11.54
C ALA A 29 -8.00 11.88 10.98
N HIS A 30 -8.36 10.80 11.68
CA HIS A 30 -8.14 9.44 11.22
C HIS A 30 -8.84 9.17 9.88
N TYR A 31 -10.13 9.48 9.76
CA TYR A 31 -10.85 9.27 8.50
C TYR A 31 -10.32 10.13 7.36
N ALA A 32 -9.97 11.39 7.63
CA ALA A 32 -9.34 12.27 6.65
C ALA A 32 -8.01 11.68 6.14
N LEU A 33 -7.17 11.18 7.05
CA LEU A 33 -5.90 10.54 6.71
C LEU A 33 -6.08 9.21 5.99
N VAL A 34 -7.12 8.42 6.32
CA VAL A 34 -7.44 7.19 5.59
C VAL A 34 -7.77 7.52 4.14
N MET A 35 -8.61 8.54 3.90
CA MET A 35 -8.94 8.97 2.54
C MET A 35 -7.71 9.49 1.80
N ALA A 36 -6.89 10.32 2.46
CA ALA A 36 -5.63 10.79 1.88
C ALA A 36 -4.68 9.64 1.52
N ALA A 37 -4.55 8.63 2.40
CA ALA A 37 -3.72 7.45 2.15
C ALA A 37 -4.23 6.64 0.96
N LEU A 38 -5.55 6.44 0.83
CA LEU A 38 -6.17 5.74 -0.31
C LEU A 38 -5.95 6.49 -1.62
N THR A 39 -6.16 7.82 -1.63
CA THR A 39 -5.90 8.65 -2.81
C THR A 39 -4.43 8.60 -3.22
N SER A 40 -3.51 8.74 -2.25
CA SER A 40 -2.07 8.65 -2.48
C SER A 40 -1.67 7.26 -3.01
N LEU A 41 -2.26 6.18 -2.47
CA LEU A 41 -2.03 4.82 -2.93
C LEU A 41 -2.50 4.63 -4.39
N CYS A 42 -3.71 5.10 -4.73
CA CYS A 42 -4.21 5.06 -6.11
C CYS A 42 -3.28 5.81 -7.08
N TRP A 43 -2.77 6.97 -6.65
CA TRP A 43 -1.82 7.75 -7.44
C TRP A 43 -0.49 7.00 -7.62
N ALA A 44 0.07 6.43 -6.55
CA ALA A 44 1.30 5.64 -6.63
C ALA A 44 1.15 4.42 -7.55
N ILE A 45 -0.02 3.78 -7.57
CA ILE A 45 -0.33 2.67 -8.49
C ILE A 45 -0.37 3.16 -9.94
N TYR A 46 -0.99 4.31 -10.19
CA TYR A 46 -1.02 4.91 -11.52
C TYR A 46 0.40 5.20 -12.03
N GLU A 47 1.25 5.81 -11.21
CA GLU A 47 2.65 6.05 -11.58
C GLU A 47 3.44 4.75 -11.75
N ALA A 48 3.22 3.75 -10.89
CA ALA A 48 3.86 2.44 -10.99
C ALA A 48 3.52 1.76 -12.32
N ARG A 49 2.28 1.90 -12.80
CA ARG A 49 1.88 1.40 -14.12
C ARG A 49 2.68 2.07 -15.24
N ILE A 50 2.78 3.40 -15.23
CA ILE A 50 3.54 4.15 -16.25
C ILE A 50 5.01 3.74 -16.24
N VAL A 51 5.62 3.64 -15.05
CA VAL A 51 7.01 3.18 -14.92
C VAL A 51 7.17 1.74 -15.41
N GLY A 52 6.22 0.87 -15.10
CA GLY A 52 6.24 -0.55 -15.49
C GLY A 52 6.06 -0.80 -16.99
N GLU A 53 5.36 0.07 -17.71
CA GLU A 53 5.17 -0.04 -19.17
C GLU A 53 6.49 0.10 -19.94
N GLY A 54 7.49 0.78 -19.37
CA GLY A 54 8.83 0.94 -19.97
C GLY A 54 9.86 -0.10 -19.54
N LEU A 55 9.46 -1.16 -18.83
CA LEU A 55 10.38 -2.11 -18.19
C LEU A 55 10.13 -3.55 -18.60
N VAL A 56 11.22 -4.30 -18.78
CA VAL A 56 11.23 -5.74 -19.00
C VAL A 56 11.64 -6.44 -17.69
N PHE A 57 10.80 -7.37 -17.23
CA PHE A 57 10.99 -8.10 -15.98
C PHE A 57 11.38 -9.56 -16.27
N GLU A 58 12.68 -9.83 -16.37
CA GLU A 58 13.23 -11.17 -16.64
C GLU A 58 14.06 -11.71 -15.46
N GLY A 59 14.38 -13.01 -15.50
CA GLY A 59 15.19 -13.68 -14.48
C GLY A 59 14.64 -13.48 -13.07
N ALA A 60 15.49 -12.99 -12.16
CA ALA A 60 15.11 -12.73 -10.77
C ALA A 60 13.97 -11.70 -10.63
N ALA A 61 13.90 -10.70 -11.53
CA ALA A 61 12.88 -9.67 -11.49
C ALA A 61 11.47 -10.24 -11.72
N SER A 62 11.34 -11.27 -12.57
CA SER A 62 10.08 -11.97 -12.83
C SER A 62 9.55 -12.71 -11.60
N SER A 63 10.45 -13.42 -10.89
CA SER A 63 10.10 -14.11 -9.64
C SER A 63 9.66 -13.13 -8.55
N VAL A 64 10.39 -12.02 -8.37
CA VAL A 64 10.02 -10.97 -7.40
C VAL A 64 8.69 -10.32 -7.78
N ARG A 65 8.44 -10.06 -9.07
CA ARG A 65 7.17 -9.53 -9.58
C ARG A 65 6.00 -10.44 -9.25
N THR A 66 6.16 -11.76 -9.35
CA THR A 66 5.12 -12.72 -8.97
C THR A 66 4.79 -12.64 -7.49
N VAL A 67 5.80 -12.64 -6.61
CA VAL A 67 5.62 -12.47 -5.16
C VAL A 67 4.99 -11.12 -4.83
N HIS A 68 5.42 -10.05 -5.50
CA HIS A 68 4.85 -8.73 -5.37
C HIS A 68 3.35 -8.72 -5.70
N PHE A 69 2.92 -9.33 -6.82
CA PHE A 69 1.51 -9.39 -7.18
C PHE A 69 0.65 -10.17 -6.19
N VAL A 70 1.17 -11.29 -5.65
CA VAL A 70 0.48 -12.02 -4.58
C VAL A 70 0.34 -11.13 -3.34
N ALA A 71 1.40 -10.43 -2.94
CA ALA A 71 1.36 -9.51 -1.81
C ALA A 71 0.37 -8.35 -2.04
N VAL A 72 0.35 -7.75 -3.23
CA VAL A 72 -0.63 -6.74 -3.65
C VAL A 72 -2.04 -7.29 -3.51
N ALA A 73 -2.33 -8.48 -4.03
CA ALA A 73 -3.66 -9.08 -3.94
C ALA A 73 -4.10 -9.26 -2.48
N VAL A 74 -3.23 -9.75 -1.61
CA VAL A 74 -3.51 -9.90 -0.17
C VAL A 74 -3.82 -8.55 0.48
N VAL A 75 -3.01 -7.52 0.20
CA VAL A 75 -3.22 -6.15 0.68
C VAL A 75 -4.59 -5.63 0.23
N PHE A 76 -4.92 -5.72 -1.06
CA PHE A 76 -6.20 -5.26 -1.60
C PHE A 76 -7.40 -6.00 -1.02
N LEU A 77 -7.32 -7.32 -0.88
CA LEU A 77 -8.40 -8.13 -0.31
C LEU A 77 -8.63 -7.85 1.18
N SER A 78 -7.63 -7.31 1.88
CA SER A 78 -7.76 -6.95 3.29
C SER A 78 -8.39 -5.57 3.54
N LEU A 79 -8.43 -4.68 2.52
CA LEU A 79 -9.03 -3.34 2.64
C LEU A 79 -10.51 -3.38 3.06
N PRO A 80 -11.39 -4.21 2.46
CA PRO A 80 -12.77 -4.35 2.92
C PRO A 80 -12.86 -4.82 4.39
N LEU A 81 -11.98 -5.73 4.82
CA LEU A 81 -11.97 -6.21 6.20
C LEU A 81 -11.60 -5.09 7.18
N LEU A 82 -10.64 -4.23 6.82
CA LEU A 82 -10.27 -3.04 7.60
C LEU A 82 -11.40 -2.02 7.66
N ALA A 83 -12.01 -1.72 6.51
CA ALA A 83 -13.13 -0.79 6.44
C ALA A 83 -14.32 -1.28 7.29
N LEU A 84 -14.72 -2.55 7.13
CA LEU A 84 -15.83 -3.14 7.88
C LEU A 84 -15.53 -3.21 9.39
N SER A 85 -14.31 -3.60 9.78
CA SER A 85 -13.92 -3.62 11.19
C SER A 85 -13.90 -2.22 11.81
N GLY A 86 -13.44 -1.20 11.07
CA GLY A 86 -13.46 0.21 11.50
C GLY A 86 -14.88 0.77 11.63
N VAL A 87 -15.76 0.52 10.66
CA VAL A 87 -17.17 0.96 10.72
C VAL A 87 -17.91 0.29 11.88
N ARG A 88 -17.66 -1.00 12.15
CA ARG A 88 -18.27 -1.72 13.28
C ARG A 88 -17.86 -1.13 14.63
N LEU A 89 -16.66 -0.56 14.75
CA LEU A 89 -16.22 0.12 15.97
C LEU A 89 -16.96 1.43 16.24
N HIS A 90 -17.53 2.04 15.21
CA HIS A 90 -18.38 3.22 15.38
C HIS A 90 -19.73 2.87 16.03
N ARG A 91 -20.23 1.65 15.82
CA ARG A 91 -21.54 1.20 16.30
C ARG A 91 -21.50 0.49 17.65
N VAL A 92 -20.37 -0.16 17.98
CA VAL A 92 -20.24 -0.97 19.19
C VAL A 92 -18.90 -0.69 19.85
N GLU A 93 -18.92 -0.18 21.07
CA GLU A 93 -17.72 -0.03 21.89
C GLU A 93 -17.36 -1.37 22.54
N SER A 94 -16.38 -2.06 21.94
CA SER A 94 -15.85 -3.32 22.47
C SER A 94 -14.33 -3.30 22.39
N GLU A 95 -13.67 -3.45 23.53
CA GLU A 95 -12.20 -3.52 23.62
C GLU A 95 -11.61 -4.68 22.79
N ALA A 96 -12.28 -5.83 22.78
CA ALA A 96 -11.87 -6.97 21.94
C ALA A 96 -11.86 -6.61 20.44
N ARG A 97 -12.89 -5.89 19.97
CA ARG A 97 -12.98 -5.44 18.56
C ARG A 97 -11.93 -4.37 18.24
N ARG A 98 -11.65 -3.46 19.19
CA ARG A 98 -10.61 -2.43 19.03
C ARG A 98 -9.24 -3.06 18.91
N SER A 99 -8.94 -4.04 19.77
CA SER A 99 -7.71 -4.83 19.73
C SER A 99 -7.57 -5.58 18.40
N LEU A 100 -8.64 -6.23 17.93
CA LEU A 100 -8.64 -6.93 16.64
C LEU A 100 -8.40 -5.98 15.46
N HIS A 101 -9.14 -4.86 15.36
CA HIS A 101 -8.95 -3.87 14.31
C HIS A 101 -7.51 -3.32 14.30
N ARG A 102 -6.95 -3.03 15.49
CA ARG A 102 -5.56 -2.57 15.61
C ARG A 102 -4.56 -3.61 15.10
N LYS A 103 -4.75 -4.89 15.43
CA LYS A 103 -3.91 -5.99 14.91
C LYS A 103 -4.01 -6.08 13.39
N LEU A 104 -5.22 -6.05 12.84
CA LEU A 104 -5.45 -6.07 11.38
C LEU A 104 -4.77 -4.87 10.70
N ALA A 105 -4.91 -3.66 11.26
CA ALA A 105 -4.31 -2.45 10.70
C ALA A 105 -2.78 -2.49 10.72
N LEU A 106 -2.19 -3.05 11.78
CA LEU A 106 -0.74 -3.21 11.87
C LEU A 106 -0.23 -4.27 10.87
N THR A 107 -0.89 -5.43 10.78
CA THR A 107 -0.56 -6.46 9.79
C THR A 107 -0.66 -5.91 8.38
N PHE A 108 -1.72 -5.14 8.08
CA PHE A 108 -1.89 -4.48 6.80
C PHE A 108 -0.76 -3.48 6.50
N LEU A 109 -0.40 -2.63 7.46
CA LEU A 109 0.70 -1.67 7.29
C LEU A 109 2.01 -2.39 6.96
N VAL A 110 2.33 -3.46 7.70
CA VAL A 110 3.54 -4.27 7.46
C VAL A 110 3.49 -4.91 6.07
N ALA A 111 2.34 -5.46 5.67
CA ALA A 111 2.15 -6.03 4.35
C ALA A 111 2.35 -4.98 3.23
N VAL A 112 1.77 -3.79 3.38
CA VAL A 112 1.96 -2.67 2.44
C VAL A 112 3.44 -2.31 2.32
N ILE A 113 4.15 -2.14 3.44
CA ILE A 113 5.59 -1.82 3.42
C ILE A 113 6.38 -2.91 2.71
N ALA A 114 6.12 -4.19 3.00
CA ALA A 114 6.75 -5.30 2.32
C ALA A 114 6.45 -5.29 0.80
N THR A 115 5.21 -5.02 0.40
CA THR A 115 4.81 -4.86 -0.99
C THR A 115 5.56 -3.70 -1.67
N CYS A 116 5.74 -2.56 -0.99
CA CYS A 116 6.51 -1.42 -1.49
C CYS A 116 7.99 -1.78 -1.71
N VAL A 117 8.59 -2.51 -0.76
CA VAL A 117 9.97 -3.00 -0.88
C VAL A 117 10.11 -3.95 -2.05
N LEU A 118 9.20 -4.93 -2.20
CA LEU A 118 9.19 -5.85 -3.33
C LEU A 118 9.01 -5.13 -4.67
N GLY A 119 8.11 -4.14 -4.72
CA GLY A 119 7.85 -3.33 -5.91
C GLY A 119 9.09 -2.53 -6.32
N THR A 120 9.76 -1.91 -5.35
CA THR A 120 11.01 -1.17 -5.58
C THR A 120 12.11 -2.12 -6.05
N ALA A 121 12.26 -3.28 -5.39
CA ALA A 121 13.27 -4.28 -5.74
C ALA A 121 13.09 -4.81 -7.17
N MET A 122 11.86 -5.18 -7.57
CA MET A 122 11.61 -5.64 -8.94
C MET A 122 11.90 -4.56 -9.98
N THR A 123 11.58 -3.29 -9.69
CA THR A 123 11.85 -2.17 -10.60
C THR A 123 13.34 -1.92 -10.76
N LEU A 124 14.13 -2.03 -9.69
CA LEU A 124 15.59 -1.88 -9.75
C LEU A 124 16.30 -3.06 -10.45
N MET A 125 15.69 -4.23 -10.46
CA MET A 125 16.19 -5.42 -11.17
C MET A 125 15.74 -5.50 -12.63
N ALA A 126 14.77 -4.68 -13.04
CA ALA A 126 14.22 -4.68 -14.39
C ALA A 126 15.17 -3.96 -15.37
N THR A 127 15.10 -4.35 -16.63
CA THR A 127 15.83 -3.68 -17.72
C THR A 127 14.90 -2.74 -18.48
N PRO A 128 15.41 -1.62 -19.03
CA PRO A 128 14.62 -0.75 -19.88
C PRO A 128 14.20 -1.49 -21.16
N LEU A 129 12.97 -1.24 -21.62
CA LEU A 129 12.53 -1.68 -22.93
C LEU A 129 13.27 -0.85 -23.99
N GLU A 130 14.19 -1.46 -24.75
CA GLU A 130 14.83 -0.77 -25.86
C GLU A 130 13.80 -0.45 -26.96
N PRO A 131 13.78 0.77 -27.51
CA PRO A 131 12.98 1.04 -28.69
C PRO A 131 13.53 0.21 -29.85
N LEU A 132 12.68 -0.57 -30.51
CA LEU A 132 13.01 -1.24 -31.77
C LEU A 132 13.52 -0.15 -32.74
N HIS A 133 14.83 -0.12 -32.97
CA HIS A 133 15.41 0.67 -34.05
C HIS A 133 14.78 0.19 -35.36
N GLY A 134 13.92 1.04 -35.94
CA GLY A 134 13.45 0.91 -37.31
C GLY A 134 14.52 1.35 -38.31
#